data_AF-A0A9R1QEK2-F1
#
_entry.id   AF-A0A9R1QEK2-F1
#
_cell.length_a   1.000
_cell.length_b   1.000
_cell.length_c   1.000
_cell.angle_alpha   90.00
_cell.angle_beta   90.00
_cell.angle_gamma   90.00
#
_symmetry.space_group_name_H-M   'P 1'
#
loop_
_entity.id
_entity.type
_entity.pdbx_description
1 polymer ?
#
loop_
_entity_poly.entity_id
_entity_poly.type
_entity_poly.pdbx_seq_one_letter_code
_entity_poly.pdbx_strand_id
1 'polypeptide(L)'
;MEFVLALVEQLYGKEKVEQIAKPMLVRYEGGYSMNELNSVQWHCSGTPKVLLPLGNGIEEMEAIIIVDALRRANADVVVASAEDGVVVTARHGTRIVADVMLDEAADRAPFDLIIVPASNRAACRARRRWAAVSSSSLC
;
A
#
# COMPACT_ATOMS: atom_id res chain seq x y z
N MET A 1 6.12 9.98 5.29
CA MET A 1 4.82 10.10 5.99
C MET A 1 3.86 10.95 5.17
N GLU A 2 4.34 12.03 4.53
CA GLU A 2 3.44 12.98 3.88
C GLU A 2 2.74 12.41 2.65
N PHE A 3 3.40 11.50 1.92
CA PHE A 3 2.81 10.77 0.79
C PHE A 3 1.47 10.10 1.15
N VAL A 4 1.40 9.36 2.26
CA VAL A 4 0.17 8.65 2.60
C VAL A 4 -0.93 9.60 3.10
N LEU A 5 -0.56 10.70 3.75
CA LEU A 5 -1.55 11.70 4.18
C LEU A 5 -2.14 12.45 2.98
N ALA A 6 -1.32 12.79 1.98
CA ALA A 6 -1.80 13.33 0.71
C ALA A 6 -2.70 12.33 -0.03
N LEU A 7 -2.37 11.04 -0.02
CA LEU A 7 -3.21 9.99 -0.60
C LEU A 7 -4.56 9.86 0.15
N VAL A 8 -4.56 9.91 1.49
CA VAL A 8 -5.80 9.90 2.28
C VAL A 8 -6.62 11.17 2.01
N GLU A 9 -5.98 12.32 1.83
CA GLU A 9 -6.65 13.56 1.44
C GLU A 9 -7.35 13.41 0.08
N GLN A 10 -6.69 12.77 -0.88
CA GLN A 10 -7.24 12.54 -2.21
C GLN A 10 -8.40 11.53 -2.19
N LEU A 11 -8.32 10.47 -1.37
CA LEU A 11 -9.33 9.42 -1.31
C LEU A 11 -10.56 9.77 -0.44
N TYR A 12 -10.34 10.47 0.68
CA TYR A 12 -11.37 10.70 1.70
C TYR A 12 -11.59 12.17 2.06
N GLY A 13 -10.77 13.08 1.52
CA GLY A 13 -10.81 14.51 1.84
C GLY A 13 -10.00 14.91 3.08
N LYS A 14 -9.82 16.23 3.24
CA LYS A 14 -9.02 16.84 4.33
C LYS A 14 -9.50 16.51 5.73
N GLU A 15 -10.81 16.40 5.93
CA GLU A 15 -11.39 16.11 7.26
C GLU A 15 -10.88 14.76 7.79
N LYS A 16 -10.81 13.74 6.93
CA LYS A 16 -10.32 12.42 7.33
C LYS A 16 -8.84 12.46 7.70
N VAL A 17 -8.04 13.28 7.03
CA VAL A 17 -6.61 13.47 7.34
C VAL A 17 -6.43 14.02 8.75
N GLU A 18 -7.20 15.04 9.13
CA GLU A 18 -7.16 15.60 10.49
C GLU A 18 -7.54 14.57 11.56
N GLN A 19 -8.54 13.74 11.27
CA GLN A 19 -8.98 12.65 12.15
C GLN A 19 -7.88 11.60 12.39
N ILE A 20 -7.09 11.24 11.38
CA ILE A 20 -6.01 10.25 11.50
C ILE A 20 -4.70 10.85 12.00
N ALA A 21 -4.39 12.10 11.64
CA ALA A 21 -3.13 12.75 11.97
C ALA A 21 -3.03 13.06 13.46
N LYS A 22 -4.14 13.42 14.11
CA LYS A 22 -4.19 13.73 15.54
C LYS A 22 -3.77 12.53 16.42
N PRO A 23 -4.33 11.31 16.26
CA PRO A 23 -3.85 10.11 16.93
C PRO A 23 -2.41 9.72 16.60
N MET A 24 -1.92 10.06 15.41
CA MET A 24 -0.53 9.79 14.99
C MET A 24 0.47 10.84 15.52
N LEU A 25 0.01 11.90 16.21
CA LEU A 25 0.82 13.04 16.65
C LEU A 25 1.59 13.72 15.50
N VAL A 26 1.04 13.67 14.29
CA VAL A 26 1.62 14.29 13.10
C VAL A 26 0.93 15.62 12.83
N ARG A 27 1.72 16.67 12.59
CA ARG A 27 1.21 17.93 12.03
C ARG A 27 1.21 17.79 10.52
N TYR A 28 0.02 17.81 9.92
CA TYR A 28 -0.13 17.86 8.48
C TYR A 28 -0.41 19.31 8.07
N GLU A 29 0.62 20.03 7.67
CA GLU A 29 0.48 21.31 6.99
C GLU A 29 0.28 20.97 5.52
N GLY A 30 -0.98 20.93 5.06
CA GLY A 30 -1.30 20.59 3.67
C GLY A 30 -0.52 21.44 2.67
N GLY A 31 -0.23 20.89 1.49
CA GLY A 31 0.60 21.57 0.48
C GLY A 31 1.65 20.69 -0.21
N TYR A 32 1.67 19.39 0.07
CA TYR A 32 2.52 18.45 -0.65
C TYR A 32 1.97 18.23 -2.06
N SER A 33 2.77 18.59 -3.07
CA SER A 33 2.49 18.30 -4.47
C SER A 33 2.76 16.82 -4.75
N MET A 34 1.70 16.02 -4.85
CA MET A 34 1.81 14.68 -5.43
C MET A 34 1.80 14.82 -6.95
N ASN A 35 2.94 14.53 -7.58
CA ASN A 35 3.04 14.50 -9.04
C ASN A 35 2.36 13.23 -9.54
N GLU A 36 1.11 13.37 -9.96
CA GLU A 36 0.38 12.28 -10.62
C GLU A 36 0.90 12.15 -12.06
N LEU A 37 1.66 11.08 -12.33
CA LEU A 37 2.23 10.82 -13.65
C LEU A 37 1.19 10.30 -14.64
N ASN A 38 0.12 9.68 -14.14
CA ASN A 38 -0.99 9.14 -14.93
C ASN A 38 -2.30 9.56 -14.26
N SER A 39 -2.83 10.73 -14.61
CA SER A 39 -4.13 11.17 -14.10
C SER A 39 -5.24 10.29 -14.63
N VAL A 40 -5.81 9.50 -13.74
CA VAL A 40 -6.97 8.64 -13.97
C VAL A 40 -8.09 9.11 -13.06
N GLN A 41 -9.34 9.09 -13.55
CA GLN A 41 -10.48 9.36 -12.68
C GLN A 41 -10.72 8.16 -11.77
N TRP A 42 -10.32 8.30 -10.51
CA TRP A 42 -10.49 7.30 -9.47
C TRP A 42 -11.97 7.17 -9.11
N HIS A 43 -12.59 6.04 -9.48
CA HIS A 43 -13.99 5.75 -9.13
C HIS A 43 -14.01 4.72 -8.00
N CYS A 44 -13.99 5.18 -6.74
CA CYS A 44 -14.25 4.31 -5.59
C CYS A 44 -15.75 4.35 -5.28
N SER A 45 -16.48 3.27 -5.59
CA SER A 45 -17.94 3.17 -5.32
C SER A 45 -18.28 2.80 -3.87
N GLY A 46 -17.26 2.53 -3.05
CA GLY A 46 -17.37 2.11 -1.65
C GLY A 46 -16.03 2.25 -0.92
N THR A 47 -15.77 1.38 0.05
CA THR A 47 -14.47 1.34 0.76
C THR A 47 -13.34 0.95 -0.21
N PRO A 48 -12.34 1.83 -0.45
CA PRO A 48 -11.21 1.54 -1.31
C PRO A 48 -10.47 0.28 -0.88
N LYS A 49 -10.28 -0.65 -1.82
CA LYS A 49 -9.51 -1.88 -1.63
C LYS A 49 -8.09 -1.69 -2.13
N VAL A 50 -7.12 -1.82 -1.22
CA VAL A 50 -5.72 -1.50 -1.44
C VAL A 50 -4.85 -2.74 -1.25
N LEU A 51 -4.01 -3.03 -2.24
CA LEU A 51 -3.00 -4.08 -2.16
C LEU A 51 -1.62 -3.46 -1.90
N LEU A 52 -0.94 -3.94 -0.86
CA LEU A 52 0.49 -3.69 -0.63
C LEU A 52 1.29 -4.99 -0.79
N PRO A 53 1.93 -5.22 -1.95
CA PRO A 53 2.85 -6.34 -2.10
C PRO A 53 4.20 -6.00 -1.45
N LEU A 54 4.64 -6.84 -0.52
CA LEU A 54 5.90 -6.72 0.19
C LEU A 54 6.89 -7.79 -0.25
N GLY A 55 8.16 -7.41 -0.34
CA GLY A 55 9.26 -8.34 -0.60
C GLY A 55 10.44 -8.05 0.31
N ASN A 56 11.38 -8.99 0.37
CA ASN A 56 12.57 -8.89 1.21
C ASN A 56 13.39 -7.64 0.85
N GLY A 57 13.86 -6.93 1.89
CA GLY A 57 14.62 -5.69 1.76
C GLY A 57 13.77 -4.44 1.52
N ILE A 58 12.48 -4.47 1.86
CA ILE A 58 11.64 -3.26 1.91
C ILE A 58 12.09 -2.32 3.05
N GLU A 59 11.87 -1.02 2.89
CA GLU A 59 11.95 -0.06 4.00
C GLU A 59 10.73 -0.24 4.92
N GLU A 60 10.94 -0.74 6.13
CA GLU A 60 9.85 -1.08 7.05
C GLU A 60 8.98 0.11 7.42
N MET A 61 9.59 1.28 7.64
CA MET A 61 8.87 2.47 8.07
C MET A 61 7.89 2.94 7.00
N GLU A 62 8.27 2.87 5.73
CA GLU A 62 7.40 3.26 4.63
C GLU A 62 6.20 2.32 4.52
N ALA A 63 6.44 1.01 4.51
CA ALA A 63 5.39 0.01 4.43
C ALA A 63 4.40 0.13 5.61
N ILE A 64 4.91 0.21 6.85
CA ILE A 64 4.08 0.25 8.05
C ILE A 64 3.28 1.55 8.12
N ILE A 65 3.89 2.70 7.81
CA ILE A 65 3.19 3.99 7.82
C ILE A 65 2.04 4.01 6.81
N ILE A 66 2.24 3.43 5.62
CA ILE A 66 1.19 3.35 4.60
C ILE A 66 0.03 2.47 5.10
N VAL A 67 0.33 1.28 5.62
CA VAL A 67 -0.69 0.36 6.14
C VAL A 67 -1.46 0.97 7.29
N ASP A 68 -0.77 1.55 8.27
CA ASP A 68 -1.39 2.14 9.47
C ASP A 68 -2.31 3.31 9.11
N ALA A 69 -1.84 4.26 8.29
CA ALA A 69 -2.64 5.43 7.91
C ALA A 69 -3.88 5.04 7.08
N LEU A 70 -3.75 4.12 6.12
CA LEU A 70 -4.89 3.67 5.30
C LEU A 70 -5.91 2.87 6.10
N ARG A 71 -5.47 1.99 7.01
CA ARG A 71 -6.38 1.25 7.91
C ARG A 71 -7.09 2.19 8.87
N ARG A 72 -6.41 3.23 9.39
CA ARG A 72 -7.04 4.30 10.20
C ARG A 72 -8.06 5.13 9.40
N ALA A 73 -7.82 5.32 8.10
CA ALA A 73 -8.76 5.96 7.20
C ALA A 73 -9.96 5.04 6.82
N ASN A 74 -9.97 3.79 7.32
CA ASN A 74 -10.98 2.77 7.09
C ASN A 74 -10.96 2.20 5.66
N ALA A 75 -9.79 2.15 5.03
CA ALA A 75 -9.56 1.43 3.77
C ALA A 75 -9.40 -0.08 4.01
N ASP A 76 -9.79 -0.91 3.03
CA ASP A 76 -9.55 -2.35 3.05
C ASP A 76 -8.14 -2.64 2.52
N VAL A 77 -7.16 -2.73 3.42
CA VAL A 77 -5.74 -2.90 3.09
C VAL A 77 -5.32 -4.36 3.26
N VAL A 78 -4.94 -4.98 2.14
CA VAL A 78 -4.37 -6.33 2.08
C VAL A 78 -2.85 -6.23 1.91
N VAL A 79 -2.11 -6.71 2.90
CA VAL A 79 -0.65 -6.85 2.83
C VAL A 79 -0.31 -8.23 2.31
N ALA A 80 0.36 -8.30 1.17
CA ALA A 80 0.65 -9.56 0.49
C ALA A 80 2.15 -9.81 0.41
N SER A 81 2.60 -11.02 0.77
CA SER A 81 4.01 -11.40 0.62
C SER A 81 4.32 -11.87 -0.81
N ALA A 82 5.32 -11.25 -1.43
CA ALA A 82 5.88 -11.67 -2.71
C ALA A 82 6.99 -12.74 -2.57
N GLU A 83 7.28 -13.18 -1.35
CA GLU A 83 8.24 -14.23 -1.04
C GLU A 83 7.55 -15.60 -1.02
N ASP A 84 8.30 -16.66 -0.70
CA ASP A 84 7.77 -18.05 -0.66
C ASP A 84 7.03 -18.37 0.65
N GLY A 85 6.92 -17.40 1.56
CA GLY A 85 6.10 -17.49 2.76
C GLY A 85 5.59 -16.13 3.19
N VAL A 86 4.68 -16.11 4.18
CA VAL A 86 4.03 -14.89 4.68
C VAL A 86 4.96 -13.95 5.44
N VAL A 87 6.17 -14.40 5.81
CA VAL A 87 7.14 -13.58 6.54
C VAL A 87 8.10 -12.89 5.58
N VAL A 88 8.14 -11.56 5.65
CA VAL A 88 9.05 -10.70 4.90
C VAL A 88 10.09 -10.11 5.85
N THR A 89 11.36 -10.14 5.45
CA THR A 89 12.45 -9.50 6.19
C THR A 89 12.75 -8.13 5.57
N ALA A 90 12.49 -7.06 6.32
CA ALA A 90 12.79 -5.70 5.93
C ALA A 90 14.31 -5.41 5.92
N ARG A 91 14.70 -4.24 5.40
CA ARG A 91 16.10 -3.87 5.20
C ARG A 91 16.94 -3.95 6.46
N HIS A 92 16.40 -3.54 7.61
CA HIS A 92 17.14 -3.52 8.88
C HIS A 92 16.88 -4.77 9.75
N GLY A 93 16.35 -5.86 9.17
CA GLY A 93 16.15 -7.14 9.85
C GLY A 93 14.82 -7.26 10.59
N THR A 94 13.96 -6.23 10.54
CA THR A 94 12.59 -6.29 11.04
C THR A 94 11.81 -7.35 10.27
N ARG A 95 11.17 -8.29 10.97
CA ARG A 95 10.31 -9.31 10.36
C ARG A 95 8.86 -8.83 10.37
N ILE A 96 8.25 -8.78 9.19
CA ILE A 96 6.87 -8.39 8.98
C ILE A 96 6.11 -9.63 8.53
N VAL A 97 4.99 -9.92 9.19
CA VAL A 97 4.08 -10.99 8.78
C VAL A 97 2.99 -10.36 7.90
N ALA A 98 2.96 -10.72 6.63
CA ALA A 98 1.91 -10.31 5.70
C ALA A 98 0.59 -11.02 6.01
N ASP A 99 -0.53 -10.43 5.58
CA ASP A 99 -1.86 -11.01 5.79
C ASP A 99 -2.05 -12.28 4.94
N VAL A 100 -1.50 -12.28 3.73
CA VAL A 100 -1.64 -13.36 2.73
C VAL A 100 -0.40 -13.49 1.85
N MET A 101 -0.34 -14.57 1.07
CA MET A 101 0.57 -14.70 -0.06
C MET A 101 0.09 -13.85 -1.25
N LEU A 102 1.01 -13.42 -2.11
CA LEU A 102 0.65 -12.64 -3.31
C LEU A 102 -0.24 -13.43 -4.28
N ASP A 103 -0.05 -14.75 -4.31
CA ASP A 103 -0.82 -15.65 -5.16
C ASP A 103 -2.29 -15.70 -4.67
N GLU A 104 -2.50 -15.82 -3.36
CA GLU A 104 -3.84 -15.74 -2.73
C GLU A 104 -4.46 -14.34 -2.84
N ALA A 105 -3.64 -13.28 -2.86
CA ALA A 105 -4.13 -11.92 -3.03
C ALA A 105 -4.71 -11.72 -4.44
N ALA A 106 -4.14 -12.35 -5.46
CA ALA A 106 -4.64 -12.24 -6.83
C ALA A 106 -6.06 -12.82 -6.98
N ASP A 107 -6.38 -13.88 -6.26
CA ASP A 107 -7.74 -14.46 -6.20
C ASP A 107 -8.77 -13.50 -5.59
N ARG A 108 -8.31 -12.46 -4.86
CA ARG A 108 -9.16 -11.44 -4.24
C ARG A 108 -9.34 -10.18 -5.11
N ALA A 109 -8.85 -10.18 -6.35
CA ALA A 109 -9.07 -9.09 -7.30
C ALA A 109 -10.58 -8.83 -7.54
N PRO A 110 -10.99 -7.62 -7.95
CA PRO A 110 -10.17 -6.45 -8.28
C PRO A 110 -9.72 -5.65 -7.04
N PHE A 111 -8.61 -4.91 -7.19
CA PHE A 111 -8.14 -3.91 -6.23
C PHE A 111 -8.23 -2.52 -6.88
N ASP A 112 -8.62 -1.52 -6.10
CA ASP A 112 -8.70 -0.13 -6.56
C ASP A 112 -7.32 0.52 -6.60
N LEU A 113 -6.44 0.17 -5.66
CA LEU A 113 -5.07 0.67 -5.56
C LEU A 113 -4.06 -0.45 -5.33
N ILE A 114 -2.91 -0.35 -5.99
CA ILE A 114 -1.71 -1.13 -5.67
C ILE A 114 -0.61 -0.16 -5.29
N ILE A 115 -0.14 -0.22 -4.05
CA ILE A 115 0.91 0.66 -3.54
C ILE A 115 2.16 -0.16 -3.33
N VAL A 116 3.26 0.23 -3.99
CA VAL A 116 4.55 -0.44 -3.86
C VAL A 116 5.49 0.50 -3.12
N PRO A 117 5.87 0.18 -1.87
CA PRO A 117 6.78 1.04 -1.12
C PRO A 117 8.16 1.10 -1.81
N ALA A 118 8.83 2.24 -1.70
CA ALA A 118 10.07 2.53 -2.38
C ALA A 118 11.25 1.72 -1.81
N SER A 119 11.50 0.56 -2.40
CA SER A 119 12.79 -0.13 -2.31
C SER A 119 13.13 -0.71 -3.67
N ASN A 120 14.28 -0.33 -4.23
CA ASN A 120 14.65 -0.70 -5.60
C ASN A 120 14.62 -2.21 -5.87
N ARG A 121 14.99 -3.04 -4.89
CA ARG A 121 15.00 -4.51 -5.02
C ARG A 121 13.66 -5.14 -4.71
N ALA A 122 13.03 -4.75 -3.60
CA ALA A 122 11.75 -5.32 -3.18
C ALA A 122 10.62 -4.93 -4.16
N ALA A 123 10.58 -3.67 -4.62
CA ALA A 123 9.61 -3.21 -5.61
C ALA A 123 9.76 -3.94 -6.95
N CYS A 124 11.00 -4.16 -7.42
CA CYS A 124 11.24 -4.95 -8.64
C CYS A 124 10.72 -6.38 -8.52
N ARG A 125 10.90 -7.03 -7.37
CA ARG A 125 10.41 -8.38 -7.11
C ARG A 125 8.89 -8.42 -7.04
N ALA A 126 8.28 -7.57 -6.23
CA ALA A 126 6.84 -7.45 -6.08
C ALA A 126 6.16 -7.22 -7.45
N ARG A 127 6.68 -6.29 -8.25
CA ARG A 127 6.18 -6.02 -9.60
C ARG A 127 6.28 -7.23 -10.53
N ARG A 128 7.42 -7.94 -10.53
CA ARG A 128 7.62 -9.13 -11.37
C ARG A 128 6.69 -10.27 -10.97
N ARG A 129 6.56 -10.55 -9.67
CA ARG A 129 5.69 -11.63 -9.19
C ARG A 129 4.22 -11.29 -9.42
N TRP A 130 3.81 -10.06 -9.13
CA TRP A 130 2.44 -9.61 -9.43
C TRP A 130 2.11 -9.79 -10.91
N ALA A 131 2.99 -9.35 -11.82
CA ALA A 131 2.76 -9.52 -13.26
C ALA A 131 2.67 -11.01 -13.68
N ALA A 132 3.42 -11.91 -13.05
CA ALA A 132 3.35 -13.34 -13.31
C ALA A 132 2.02 -13.95 -12.83
N VAL A 133 1.56 -13.56 -11.64
CA VAL A 133 0.33 -14.08 -11.05
C VAL A 133 -0.90 -13.51 -11.75
N SER A 134 -0.91 -12.20 -12.04
CA SER A 134 -2.06 -11.52 -12.65
C SER A 134 -2.27 -11.85 -14.12
N SER A 135 -1.23 -12.32 -14.83
CA SER A 135 -1.35 -12.82 -16.21
C SER A 135 -1.83 -14.27 -16.27
N SER A 136 -1.66 -15.04 -15.19
CA SER A 136 -2.12 -16.43 -15.09
C SER A 136 -3.62 -16.53 -14.81
N SER A 137 -4.22 -15.49 -14.23
CA SER A 137 -5.66 -15.38 -13.94
C SER A 137 -6.50 -14.84 -15.12
N LEU A 138 -5.91 -14.73 -16.31
CA LEU A 138 -6.55 -14.20 -17.54
C LEU A 138 -6.74 -15.28 -18.64
N CYS A 139 -6.75 -16.57 -18.30
CA CYS A 139 -7.18 -17.67 -19.18
C CYS A 139 -8.50 -18.27 -18.69
#